data_AF-A0A026WN67-F1
#
_entry.id   AF-A0A026WN67-F1
#
_cell.length_a   1.000
_cell.length_b   1.000
_cell.length_c   1.000
_cell.angle_alpha   90.00
_cell.angle_beta   90.00
_cell.angle_gamma   90.00
#
_symmetry.space_group_name_H-M   'P 1'
#
loop_
_entity.id
_entity.type
_entity.pdbx_description
1 polymer ?
#
loop_
_entity_poly.entity_id
_entity_poly.type
_entity_poly.pdbx_seq_one_letter_code
_entity_poly.pdbx_strand_id
1 'polypeptide(L)'
;MSFYFDVLFICCLHCIACCNSYTKGIKILIDIMTRKYNLKCEYDNTITEDEQALTLYRISLCFPSVTISACTAIQPSFSTSILSNFPNLPVELLNPYILYIMPLKCYGTPHELLICIKILLREYWSECEKLPLQTYNKIFDVACSNYVFPFKLKWKLLRKWKIVKKDGTFSYRFVDNVQMYNRDAKPLIRYLKERDSSLKERELSGQNDQKNSVNYQYIFSPFLQMYSG
;
A
#
# COMPACT_ATOMS: atom_id res chain seq x y z
N MET A 1 7.47 -1.67 -29.71
CA MET A 1 6.88 -2.18 -28.44
C MET A 1 5.54 -1.51 -28.23
N SER A 2 4.52 -2.26 -27.79
CA SER A 2 3.22 -1.68 -27.45
C SER A 2 3.30 -0.95 -26.11
N PHE A 3 2.65 0.22 -26.03
CA PHE A 3 2.55 1.06 -24.83
C PHE A 3 2.12 0.29 -23.58
N TYR A 4 1.30 -0.75 -23.73
CA TYR A 4 0.88 -1.61 -22.62
C TYR A 4 2.05 -2.35 -21.97
N PHE A 5 2.96 -2.91 -22.76
CA PHE A 5 4.15 -3.58 -22.23
C PHE A 5 5.09 -2.60 -21.54
N ASP A 6 5.20 -1.40 -22.08
CA ASP A 6 6.00 -0.33 -21.48
C ASP A 6 5.46 0.07 -20.10
N VAL A 7 4.15 0.19 -19.94
CA VAL A 7 3.50 0.45 -18.63
C VAL A 7 3.75 -0.69 -17.65
N LEU A 8 3.59 -1.94 -18.08
CA LEU A 8 3.90 -3.10 -17.25
C LEU A 8 5.35 -3.07 -16.78
N PHE A 9 6.28 -2.77 -17.69
CA PHE A 9 7.70 -2.72 -17.41
C PHE A 9 8.04 -1.59 -16.44
N ILE A 10 7.46 -0.40 -16.62
CA ILE A 10 7.59 0.72 -15.69
C ILE A 10 7.10 0.35 -14.29
N CYS A 11 5.93 -0.29 -14.18
CA CYS A 11 5.38 -0.73 -12.89
C CYS A 11 6.30 -1.74 -12.19
N CYS A 12 6.85 -2.70 -12.94
CA CYS A 12 7.82 -3.67 -12.41
C CYS A 12 9.11 -2.97 -11.95
N LEU A 13 9.69 -2.11 -12.79
CA LEU A 13 10.91 -1.36 -12.46
C LEU A 13 10.70 -0.48 -11.23
N HIS A 14 9.54 0.16 -11.10
CA HIS A 14 9.16 0.92 -9.91
C HIS A 14 9.13 0.03 -8.65
N CYS A 15 8.41 -1.11 -8.69
CA CYS A 15 8.37 -2.04 -7.55
C CYS A 15 9.78 -2.53 -7.16
N ILE A 16 10.66 -2.81 -8.13
CA ILE A 16 12.05 -3.24 -7.88
C ILE A 16 12.90 -2.09 -7.31
N ALA A 17 12.72 -0.87 -7.85
CA ALA A 17 13.40 0.33 -7.37
C ALA A 17 13.06 0.60 -5.90
N CYS A 18 11.79 0.45 -5.49
CA CYS A 18 11.36 0.55 -4.09
C CYS A 18 12.01 -0.48 -3.15
N CYS A 19 12.54 -1.60 -3.67
CA CYS A 19 13.28 -2.58 -2.87
C CYS A 19 14.76 -2.18 -2.66
N ASN A 20 15.20 -1.07 -3.24
CA ASN A 20 16.60 -0.70 -3.45
C ASN A 20 17.46 -1.88 -3.93
N SER A 21 16.91 -2.68 -4.84
CA SER A 21 17.59 -3.80 -5.49
C SER A 21 18.19 -3.36 -6.82
N TYR A 22 18.94 -2.24 -6.84
CA TYR A 22 19.47 -1.64 -8.06
C TYR A 22 20.67 -2.42 -8.62
N THR A 23 20.41 -3.50 -9.34
CA THR A 23 21.45 -4.11 -10.16
C THR A 23 21.79 -3.20 -11.36
N LYS A 24 23.00 -3.36 -11.92
CA LYS A 24 23.42 -2.63 -13.12
C LYS A 24 22.41 -2.79 -14.27
N GLY A 25 21.82 -3.97 -14.42
CA GLY A 25 20.78 -4.24 -15.41
C GLY A 25 19.51 -3.41 -15.18
N ILE A 26 19.03 -3.31 -13.94
CA ILE A 26 17.84 -2.51 -13.60
C ILE A 26 18.05 -1.03 -13.87
N LYS A 27 19.24 -0.49 -13.57
CA LYS A 27 19.57 0.92 -13.89
C LYS A 27 19.52 1.20 -15.39
N ILE A 28 20.10 0.32 -16.20
CA ILE A 28 20.04 0.44 -17.68
C ILE A 28 18.59 0.42 -18.18
N LEU A 29 17.76 -0.47 -17.64
CA LEU A 29 16.36 -0.57 -18.01
C LEU A 29 15.58 0.69 -17.61
N ILE A 30 15.83 1.25 -16.43
CA ILE A 30 15.22 2.51 -16.03
C ILE A 30 15.70 3.64 -16.94
N ASP A 31 16.98 3.75 -17.26
CA ASP A 31 17.50 4.78 -18.18
C ASP A 31 16.84 4.72 -19.56
N ILE A 32 16.61 3.52 -20.10
CA ILE A 32 15.89 3.32 -21.36
C ILE A 32 14.47 3.88 -21.27
N MET A 33 13.73 3.53 -20.21
CA MET A 33 12.35 4.01 -20.03
C MET A 33 12.29 5.51 -19.76
N THR A 34 13.25 6.02 -18.97
CA THR A 34 13.41 7.44 -18.67
C THR A 34 13.62 8.25 -19.95
N ARG A 35 14.52 7.82 -20.84
CA ARG A 35 14.73 8.50 -22.12
C ARG A 35 13.53 8.41 -23.04
N LYS A 36 12.88 7.24 -23.10
CA LYS A 36 11.74 6.99 -24.00
C LYS A 36 10.51 7.82 -23.64
N TYR A 37 10.24 8.02 -22.35
CA TYR A 37 9.05 8.71 -21.86
C TYR A 37 9.35 10.07 -21.21
N ASN A 38 10.61 10.54 -21.30
CA ASN A 38 11.09 11.76 -20.66
C ASN A 38 10.76 11.79 -19.15
N LEU A 39 11.02 10.68 -18.46
CA LEU A 39 10.71 10.57 -17.03
C LEU A 39 11.71 11.37 -16.19
N LYS A 40 11.25 11.98 -15.11
CA LYS A 40 12.15 12.52 -14.08
C LYS A 40 12.55 11.41 -13.13
N CYS A 41 13.84 11.35 -12.84
CA CYS A 41 14.45 10.38 -11.92
C CYS A 41 14.18 10.78 -10.46
N GLU A 42 13.64 9.85 -9.67
CA GLU A 42 13.41 10.01 -8.22
C GLU A 42 14.52 9.37 -7.38
N TYR A 43 15.75 9.25 -7.92
CA TYR A 43 16.84 8.49 -7.29
C TYR A 43 17.35 9.09 -5.97
N ASP A 44 17.09 10.37 -5.68
CA ASP A 44 17.75 11.11 -4.59
C ASP A 44 16.81 11.67 -3.52
N ASN A 45 15.61 11.11 -3.34
CA ASN A 45 14.60 11.61 -2.37
C ASN A 45 14.20 13.10 -2.56
N THR A 46 14.68 13.77 -3.61
CA THR A 46 14.25 15.08 -4.04
C THR A 46 12.94 14.90 -4.79
N ILE A 47 11.84 15.03 -4.06
CA ILE A 47 10.51 15.12 -4.66
C ILE A 47 10.57 16.26 -5.66
N THR A 48 10.41 15.94 -6.94
CA THR A 48 10.32 16.97 -7.97
C THR A 48 9.04 17.76 -7.70
N GLU A 49 9.19 19.05 -7.35
CA GLU A 49 8.09 19.98 -7.07
C GLU A 49 7.19 20.22 -8.30
N ASP A 50 7.61 19.75 -9.47
CA ASP A 50 6.84 19.80 -10.70
C ASP A 50 5.70 18.75 -10.67
N GLU A 51 4.48 19.20 -10.41
CA GLU A 51 3.25 18.39 -10.44
C GLU A 51 2.96 17.74 -11.81
N GLN A 52 3.57 18.21 -12.90
CA GLN A 52 3.38 17.67 -14.25
C GLN A 52 4.47 16.67 -14.67
N ALA A 53 5.54 16.54 -13.89
CA ALA A 53 6.60 15.59 -14.18
C ALA A 53 6.09 14.15 -14.25
N LEU A 54 6.44 13.41 -15.30
CA LEU A 54 6.22 11.98 -15.35
C LEU A 54 7.34 11.27 -14.59
N THR A 55 6.98 10.41 -13.64
CA THR A 55 7.93 9.59 -12.89
C THR A 55 7.47 8.14 -12.86
N LEU A 56 8.38 7.21 -12.56
CA LEU A 56 8.04 5.79 -12.40
C LEU A 56 6.93 5.60 -11.36
N TYR A 57 6.98 6.34 -10.25
CA TYR A 57 5.97 6.35 -9.19
C TYR A 57 4.61 6.85 -9.70
N ARG A 58 4.56 8.02 -10.33
CA ARG A 58 3.30 8.61 -10.83
C ARG A 58 2.63 7.74 -11.88
N ILE A 59 3.41 7.12 -12.77
CA ILE A 59 2.86 6.15 -13.73
C ILE A 59 2.29 4.94 -12.99
N SER A 60 3.01 4.39 -12.02
CA SER A 60 2.52 3.26 -11.21
C SER A 60 1.22 3.58 -10.47
N LEU A 61 1.06 4.82 -9.98
CA LEU A 61 -0.19 5.30 -9.38
C LEU A 61 -1.38 5.29 -10.35
N CYS A 62 -1.16 5.57 -11.64
CA CYS A 62 -2.21 5.53 -12.66
C CYS A 62 -2.63 4.10 -13.01
N PHE A 63 -1.79 3.09 -12.74
CA PHE A 63 -2.03 1.69 -13.09
C PHE A 63 -1.99 0.74 -11.88
N PRO A 64 -2.76 0.99 -10.82
CA PRO A 64 -2.65 0.27 -9.53
C PRO A 64 -2.89 -1.23 -9.67
N SER A 65 -3.76 -1.68 -10.59
CA SER A 65 -3.96 -3.12 -10.80
C SER A 65 -2.71 -3.81 -11.35
N VAL A 66 -1.95 -3.13 -12.20
CA VAL A 66 -0.71 -3.65 -12.78
C VAL A 66 0.39 -3.60 -11.72
N THR A 67 0.52 -2.47 -11.03
CA THR A 67 1.49 -2.28 -9.95
C THR A 67 1.32 -3.27 -8.81
N ILE A 68 0.09 -3.50 -8.35
CA ILE A 68 -0.19 -4.49 -7.30
C ILE A 68 0.24 -5.88 -7.77
N SER A 69 -0.14 -6.27 -8.99
CA SER A 69 0.23 -7.58 -9.55
C SER A 69 1.76 -7.73 -9.69
N ALA A 70 2.45 -6.69 -10.14
CA ALA A 70 3.90 -6.67 -10.27
C ALA A 70 4.60 -6.79 -8.91
N CYS A 71 4.19 -5.98 -7.94
CA CYS A 71 4.75 -6.01 -6.59
C CYS A 71 4.51 -7.37 -5.90
N THR A 72 3.32 -7.98 -6.05
CA THR A 72 3.05 -9.32 -5.52
C THR A 72 3.95 -10.39 -6.15
N ALA A 73 4.27 -10.27 -7.45
CA ALA A 73 5.17 -11.20 -8.13
C ALA A 73 6.65 -11.02 -7.73
N ILE A 74 7.07 -9.78 -7.44
CA ILE A 74 8.47 -9.41 -7.19
C ILE A 74 8.84 -9.53 -5.71
N GLN A 75 7.89 -9.34 -4.80
CA GLN A 75 8.08 -9.41 -3.34
C GLN A 75 7.33 -10.58 -2.68
N PRO A 76 7.56 -11.85 -3.10
CA PRO A 76 6.89 -12.99 -2.50
C PRO A 76 7.34 -13.23 -1.05
N SER A 77 8.62 -12.96 -0.71
CA SER A 77 9.19 -13.24 0.62
C SER A 77 8.57 -12.43 1.76
N PHE A 78 8.34 -11.14 1.54
CA PHE A 78 7.65 -10.27 2.50
C PHE A 78 6.19 -10.70 2.71
N SER A 79 5.53 -11.01 1.60
CA SER A 79 4.16 -11.52 1.64
C SER A 79 4.11 -12.82 2.44
N THR A 80 5.05 -13.75 2.25
CA THR A 80 5.05 -15.03 2.96
C THR A 80 5.27 -14.92 4.47
N SER A 81 6.15 -14.02 4.95
CA SER A 81 6.42 -13.87 6.39
C SER A 81 5.29 -13.16 7.15
N ILE A 82 4.58 -12.23 6.50
CA ILE A 82 3.38 -11.65 7.09
C ILE A 82 2.21 -12.63 6.98
N LEU A 83 2.00 -13.24 5.82
CA LEU A 83 0.87 -14.15 5.60
C LEU A 83 0.94 -15.42 6.45
N SER A 84 2.13 -15.85 6.90
CA SER A 84 2.23 -16.93 7.90
C SER A 84 1.54 -16.55 9.21
N ASN A 85 1.55 -15.27 9.58
CA ASN A 85 0.83 -14.74 10.73
C ASN A 85 -0.59 -14.26 10.38
N PHE A 86 -1.02 -14.31 9.12
CA PHE A 86 -2.38 -13.92 8.72
C PHE A 86 -2.91 -14.90 7.67
N PRO A 87 -3.20 -16.15 8.07
CA PRO A 87 -3.60 -17.18 7.15
C PRO A 87 -4.87 -16.76 6.39
N ASN A 88 -4.84 -16.92 5.06
CA ASN A 88 -5.91 -16.57 4.15
C ASN A 88 -6.17 -15.06 3.96
N LEU A 89 -5.35 -14.14 4.49
CA LEU A 89 -5.46 -12.73 4.13
C LEU A 89 -5.06 -12.54 2.64
N PRO A 90 -5.87 -11.86 1.82
CA PRO A 90 -5.46 -11.55 0.44
C PRO A 90 -4.17 -10.75 0.40
N VAL A 91 -3.16 -11.25 -0.32
CA VAL A 91 -1.83 -10.64 -0.41
C VAL A 91 -1.87 -9.21 -0.95
N GLU A 92 -2.84 -8.90 -1.81
CA GLU A 92 -3.02 -7.56 -2.38
C GLU A 92 -3.36 -6.51 -1.32
N LEU A 93 -3.89 -6.90 -0.16
CA LEU A 93 -4.10 -5.99 0.98
C LEU A 93 -2.79 -5.50 1.58
N LEU A 94 -1.72 -6.28 1.49
CA LEU A 94 -0.39 -5.91 1.98
C LEU A 94 0.32 -4.92 1.06
N ASN A 95 -0.29 -4.57 -0.08
CA ASN A 95 0.30 -3.63 -1.01
C ASN A 95 -0.19 -2.19 -0.70
N PRO A 96 0.69 -1.18 -0.55
CA PRO A 96 0.26 0.19 -0.25
C PRO A 96 -0.67 0.79 -1.31
N TYR A 97 -0.56 0.35 -2.58
CA TYR A 97 -1.40 0.84 -3.67
C TYR A 97 -2.87 0.42 -3.52
N ILE A 98 -3.18 -0.54 -2.63
CA ILE A 98 -4.56 -0.99 -2.38
C ILE A 98 -5.45 0.16 -1.92
N LEU A 99 -4.88 1.17 -1.25
CA LEU A 99 -5.62 2.31 -0.73
C LEU A 99 -6.28 3.14 -1.83
N TYR A 100 -5.66 3.24 -3.02
CA TYR A 100 -6.25 3.92 -4.17
C TYR A 100 -7.47 3.17 -4.74
N ILE A 101 -7.50 1.86 -4.54
CA ILE A 101 -8.58 0.98 -4.98
C ILE A 101 -9.66 0.84 -3.91
N MET A 102 -9.32 1.03 -2.63
CA MET A 102 -10.28 0.87 -1.55
C MET A 102 -11.39 1.92 -1.61
N PRO A 103 -12.67 1.52 -1.44
CA PRO A 103 -13.80 2.43 -1.38
C PRO A 103 -13.93 3.01 0.04
N LEU A 104 -12.97 3.84 0.44
CA LEU A 104 -12.78 4.32 1.83
C LEU A 104 -13.97 5.07 2.45
N LYS A 105 -14.96 5.49 1.64
CA LYS A 105 -16.18 6.17 2.12
C LYS A 105 -17.37 5.23 2.30
N CYS A 106 -17.20 3.94 2.05
CA CYS A 106 -18.29 2.97 2.12
C CYS A 106 -18.42 2.35 3.50
N TYR A 107 -19.67 2.16 3.92
CA TYR A 107 -19.98 1.41 5.12
C TYR A 107 -19.39 -0.01 5.05
N GLY A 108 -18.77 -0.46 6.14
CA GLY A 108 -18.14 -1.77 6.24
C GLY A 108 -16.72 -1.86 5.65
N THR A 109 -16.14 -0.75 5.20
CA THR A 109 -14.71 -0.71 4.84
C THR A 109 -13.85 -1.09 6.05
N PRO A 110 -12.85 -1.97 5.89
CA PRO A 110 -12.05 -2.47 7.00
C PRO A 110 -10.94 -1.46 7.38
N HIS A 111 -11.34 -0.29 7.89
CA HIS A 111 -10.43 0.81 8.21
C HIS A 111 -9.36 0.42 9.22
N GLU A 112 -9.74 -0.26 10.30
CA GLU A 112 -8.81 -0.64 11.35
C GLU A 112 -7.76 -1.63 10.86
N LEU A 113 -8.17 -2.60 10.03
CA LEU A 113 -7.24 -3.50 9.36
C LEU A 113 -6.28 -2.76 8.44
N LEU A 114 -6.77 -1.80 7.65
CA LEU A 114 -5.92 -1.00 6.76
C LEU A 114 -4.90 -0.17 7.54
N ILE A 115 -5.26 0.35 8.72
CA ILE A 115 -4.33 1.04 9.62
C ILE A 115 -3.28 0.06 10.17
N CYS A 116 -3.69 -1.13 10.63
CA CYS A 116 -2.75 -2.16 11.09
C CYS A 116 -1.77 -2.57 9.98
N ILE A 117 -2.26 -2.82 8.77
CA ILE A 117 -1.41 -3.13 7.61
C ILE A 117 -0.45 -1.98 7.31
N LYS A 118 -0.92 -0.72 7.39
CA LYS A 118 -0.07 0.46 7.26
C LYS A 118 1.08 0.47 8.26
N ILE A 119 0.80 0.16 9.52
CA ILE A 119 1.83 0.12 10.56
C ILE A 119 2.78 -1.05 10.32
N LEU A 120 2.28 -2.25 10.00
CA LEU A 120 3.12 -3.41 9.68
C LEU A 120 4.06 -3.14 8.51
N LEU A 121 3.56 -2.51 7.44
CA LEU A 121 4.36 -2.10 6.29
C LEU A 121 5.42 -1.08 6.66
N ARG A 122 5.07 -0.10 7.50
CA ARG A 122 6.01 0.89 8.03
C ARG A 122 7.14 0.22 8.80
N GLU A 123 6.83 -0.65 9.75
CA GLU A 123 7.84 -1.30 10.59
C GLU A 123 8.79 -2.14 9.73
N TYR A 124 8.24 -2.99 8.85
CA TYR A 124 9.05 -3.81 7.94
C TYR A 124 9.95 -2.97 7.02
N TRP A 125 9.44 -1.87 6.45
CA TRP A 125 10.24 -0.99 5.60
C TRP A 125 11.23 -0.12 6.36
N SER A 126 10.94 0.21 7.62
CA SER A 126 11.85 0.94 8.50
C SER A 126 13.04 0.07 8.92
N GLU A 127 12.82 -1.22 9.20
CA GLU A 127 13.88 -2.20 9.42
C GLU A 127 14.71 -2.45 8.16
N CYS A 128 14.10 -2.31 6.98
CA CYS A 128 14.78 -2.48 5.70
C CYS A 128 15.57 -1.24 5.22
N GLU A 129 15.60 -0.11 5.94
CA GLU A 129 16.34 1.14 5.61
C GLU A 129 15.92 1.92 4.32
N LYS A 130 14.85 1.54 3.62
CA LYS A 130 14.77 1.83 2.16
C LYS A 130 13.63 2.72 1.65
N LEU A 131 12.74 3.23 2.49
CA LEU A 131 11.71 4.22 2.08
C LEU A 131 11.50 5.30 3.15
N PRO A 132 11.54 6.60 2.80
CA PRO A 132 11.13 7.66 3.71
C PRO A 132 9.66 7.46 4.09
N LEU A 133 9.38 7.38 5.40
CA LEU A 133 8.05 7.30 5.98
C LEU A 133 7.06 8.33 5.40
N GLN A 134 7.58 9.49 4.99
CA GLN A 134 6.84 10.57 4.36
C GLN A 134 6.17 10.18 3.04
N THR A 135 6.79 9.31 2.22
CA THR A 135 6.20 8.82 0.96
C THR A 135 4.97 7.95 1.23
N TYR A 136 5.01 7.15 2.30
CA TYR A 136 3.91 6.29 2.71
C TYR A 136 2.71 7.10 3.22
N ASN A 137 2.95 8.08 4.09
CA ASN A 137 1.88 8.93 4.62
C ASN A 137 1.22 9.74 3.50
N LYS A 138 2.02 10.28 2.55
CA LYS A 138 1.49 10.95 1.36
C LYS A 138 0.61 10.05 0.50
N ILE A 139 0.99 8.78 0.29
CA ILE A 139 0.13 7.80 -0.42
C ILE A 139 -1.22 7.63 0.28
N PHE A 140 -1.21 7.54 1.62
CA PHE A 140 -2.43 7.37 2.40
C PHE A 140 -3.34 8.60 2.32
N ASP A 141 -2.79 9.80 2.51
CA ASP A 141 -3.56 11.05 2.52
C ASP A 141 -4.13 11.38 1.13
N VAL A 142 -3.35 11.12 0.08
CA VAL A 142 -3.77 11.27 -1.32
C VAL A 142 -4.82 10.20 -1.70
N ALA A 143 -4.67 8.95 -1.25
CA ALA A 143 -5.65 7.89 -1.54
C ALA A 143 -7.01 8.12 -0.86
N CYS A 144 -7.02 8.69 0.36
CA CYS A 144 -8.23 9.06 1.09
C CYS A 144 -8.99 10.23 0.45
N SER A 145 -8.29 11.13 -0.23
CA SER A 145 -8.86 12.35 -0.83
C SER A 145 -9.26 12.18 -2.30
N ASN A 146 -8.71 11.21 -3.02
CA ASN A 146 -8.85 11.12 -4.48
C ASN A 146 -9.97 10.20 -5.02
N TYR A 147 -10.74 10.73 -5.97
CA TYR A 147 -11.72 10.01 -6.80
C TYR A 147 -11.13 9.45 -8.12
N VAL A 148 -9.81 9.25 -8.18
CA VAL A 148 -9.09 8.93 -9.44
C VAL A 148 -9.66 7.71 -10.17
N PHE A 149 -10.14 6.69 -9.43
CA PHE A 149 -10.71 5.49 -10.03
C PHE A 149 -12.23 5.42 -9.88
N PRO A 150 -12.98 5.11 -10.97
CA PRO A 150 -14.41 4.89 -10.90
C PRO A 150 -14.79 3.80 -9.89
N PHE A 151 -15.86 4.04 -9.13
CA PHE A 151 -16.32 3.15 -8.07
C PHE A 151 -16.58 1.71 -8.56
N LYS A 152 -17.17 1.55 -9.76
CA LYS A 152 -17.40 0.24 -10.38
C LYS A 152 -16.11 -0.53 -10.65
N LEU A 153 -15.04 0.17 -11.03
CA LEU A 153 -13.73 -0.44 -11.27
C LEU A 153 -13.10 -0.90 -9.95
N LYS A 154 -13.21 -0.09 -8.89
CA LYS A 154 -12.73 -0.43 -7.54
C LYS A 154 -13.29 -1.78 -7.08
N TRP A 155 -14.61 -1.96 -7.09
CA TRP A 155 -15.24 -3.23 -6.69
C TRP A 155 -14.89 -4.40 -7.61
N LYS A 156 -14.76 -4.16 -8.93
CA LYS A 156 -14.35 -5.20 -9.89
C LYS A 156 -12.95 -5.73 -9.55
N LEU A 157 -12.01 -4.84 -9.22
CA LEU A 157 -10.64 -5.20 -8.85
C LEU A 157 -10.59 -5.91 -7.49
N LEU A 158 -11.27 -5.38 -6.47
CA LEU A 158 -11.34 -6.03 -5.16
C LEU A 158 -11.96 -7.43 -5.24
N ARG A 159 -12.95 -7.64 -6.13
CA ARG A 159 -13.53 -8.96 -6.37
C ARG A 159 -12.54 -9.90 -7.05
N LYS A 160 -11.78 -9.40 -8.04
CA LYS A 160 -10.72 -10.17 -8.70
C LYS A 160 -9.70 -10.68 -7.67
N TRP A 161 -9.35 -9.86 -6.69
CA TRP A 161 -8.41 -10.20 -5.61
C TRP A 161 -9.06 -10.92 -4.42
N LYS A 162 -10.33 -11.33 -4.54
CA LYS A 162 -11.06 -12.04 -3.48
C LYS A 162 -11.11 -11.30 -2.13
N ILE A 163 -10.97 -9.97 -2.13
CA ILE A 163 -11.14 -9.10 -0.95
C ILE A 163 -12.62 -8.83 -0.68
N VAL A 164 -13.44 -8.89 -1.73
CA VAL A 164 -14.89 -8.73 -1.64
C VAL A 164 -15.58 -9.86 -2.41
N LYS A 165 -16.77 -10.22 -1.95
CA LYS A 165 -17.70 -11.12 -2.63
C LYS A 165 -18.96 -10.35 -3.02
N LYS A 166 -19.63 -10.83 -4.08
CA LYS A 166 -20.93 -10.30 -4.47
C LYS A 166 -21.94 -10.66 -3.38
N ASP A 167 -22.77 -9.71 -2.99
CA ASP A 167 -23.77 -9.87 -1.95
C ASP A 167 -25.14 -9.50 -2.53
N GLY A 168 -25.78 -10.43 -3.23
CA GLY A 168 -26.99 -10.14 -4.01
C GLY A 168 -26.70 -9.55 -5.40
N THR A 169 -27.67 -8.84 -5.98
CA THR A 169 -27.62 -8.46 -7.41
C THR A 169 -26.70 -7.26 -7.67
N PHE A 170 -26.71 -6.27 -6.78
CA PHE A 170 -26.01 -4.99 -6.96
C PHE A 170 -25.06 -4.59 -5.81
N SER A 171 -24.94 -5.42 -4.78
CA SER A 171 -24.10 -5.13 -3.61
C SER A 171 -22.87 -6.03 -3.55
N TYR A 172 -21.85 -5.51 -2.86
CA TYR A 172 -20.62 -6.20 -2.53
C TYR A 172 -20.43 -6.14 -1.01
N ARG A 173 -19.86 -7.20 -0.45
CA ARG A 173 -19.39 -7.22 0.93
C ARG A 173 -17.97 -7.73 1.00
N PHE A 174 -17.21 -7.24 1.98
CA PHE A 174 -15.90 -7.79 2.30
C PHE A 174 -16.03 -9.27 2.70
N VAL A 175 -15.03 -10.07 2.31
CA VAL A 175 -15.00 -11.50 2.66
C VAL A 175 -14.81 -11.70 4.17
N ASP A 176 -15.22 -12.86 4.68
CA ASP A 176 -15.42 -13.07 6.13
C ASP A 176 -14.10 -12.98 6.92
N ASN A 177 -13.00 -13.48 6.34
CA ASN A 177 -11.64 -13.32 6.86
C ASN A 177 -11.22 -11.84 6.98
N VAL A 178 -11.48 -11.01 5.97
CA VAL A 178 -11.17 -9.57 6.03
C VAL A 178 -12.00 -8.88 7.11
N GLN A 179 -13.27 -9.25 7.25
CA GLN A 179 -14.14 -8.71 8.31
C GLN A 179 -13.70 -9.16 9.71
N MET A 180 -13.27 -10.41 9.85
CA MET A 180 -12.73 -10.98 11.08
C MET A 180 -11.46 -10.23 11.50
N TYR A 181 -10.47 -10.12 10.61
CA TYR A 181 -9.24 -9.37 10.90
C TYR A 181 -9.51 -7.90 11.23
N ASN A 182 -10.50 -7.27 10.58
CA ASN A 182 -10.89 -5.91 10.93
C ASN A 182 -11.52 -5.81 12.33
N ARG A 183 -12.32 -6.81 12.73
CA ARG A 183 -12.88 -6.88 14.09
C ARG A 183 -11.76 -7.03 15.12
N ASP A 184 -10.78 -7.87 14.83
CA ASP A 184 -9.67 -8.16 15.73
C ASP A 184 -8.67 -6.99 15.80
N ALA A 185 -8.58 -6.18 14.74
CA ALA A 185 -7.80 -4.94 14.72
C ALA A 185 -8.41 -3.83 15.60
N LYS A 186 -9.74 -3.80 15.81
CA LYS A 186 -10.41 -2.70 16.54
C LYS A 186 -9.90 -2.48 17.97
N PRO A 187 -9.79 -3.52 18.84
CA PRO A 187 -9.22 -3.34 20.18
C PRO A 187 -7.79 -2.81 20.15
N LEU A 188 -6.97 -3.28 19.20
CA LEU A 188 -5.58 -2.87 19.05
C LEU A 188 -5.46 -1.39 18.67
N ILE A 189 -6.24 -0.95 17.66
CA ILE A 189 -6.27 0.46 17.26
C ILE A 189 -6.82 1.34 18.40
N ARG A 190 -7.83 0.88 19.13
CA ARG A 190 -8.35 1.60 20.30
C ARG A 190 -7.27 1.79 21.37
N TYR A 191 -6.56 0.72 21.71
CA TYR A 191 -5.44 0.75 22.66
C TYR A 191 -4.32 1.71 22.19
N LEU A 192 -3.98 1.67 20.90
CA LEU A 192 -3.01 2.57 20.29
C LEU A 192 -3.45 4.03 20.38
N LYS A 193 -4.72 4.34 20.09
CA LYS A 193 -5.30 5.70 20.23
C LYS A 193 -5.32 6.21 21.67
N GLU A 194 -5.42 5.31 22.65
CA GLU A 194 -5.40 5.66 24.07
C GLU A 194 -3.97 5.96 24.57
N ARG A 195 -2.94 5.29 24.02
CA ARG A 195 -1.53 5.51 24.36
C ARG A 195 -0.81 6.58 23.54
N ASP A 196 -1.28 6.84 22.32
CA ASP A 196 -0.71 7.80 21.41
C ASP A 196 -1.80 8.81 21.00
N SER A 197 -1.87 9.92 21.72
CA SER A 197 -2.85 11.01 21.51
C SER A 197 -2.77 11.61 20.10
N SER A 198 -1.65 11.42 19.39
CA SER A 198 -1.51 11.84 18.01
C SER A 198 -2.38 11.03 17.04
N LEU A 199 -2.75 9.77 17.36
CA LEU A 199 -3.72 9.00 16.55
C LEU A 199 -5.17 9.49 16.71
N LYS A 200 -5.48 10.32 17.72
CA LYS A 200 -6.81 10.94 17.91
C LYS A 200 -7.03 12.17 17.03
N GLU A 201 -5.97 12.95 16.75
CA GLU A 201 -6.06 14.18 15.93
C GLU A 201 -5.76 13.94 14.44
N ARG A 202 -5.01 12.88 14.11
CA ARG A 202 -4.55 12.56 12.75
C ARG A 202 -5.61 12.00 11.80
N GLU A 203 -6.80 11.64 12.29
CA GLU A 203 -7.94 11.25 11.43
C GLU A 203 -8.60 12.47 10.75
N LEU A 204 -8.25 13.71 11.16
CA LEU A 204 -8.91 14.93 10.67
C LEU A 204 -8.01 15.90 9.90
N SER A 205 -6.67 15.86 10.00
CA SER A 205 -5.83 16.98 9.54
C SER A 205 -4.72 16.70 8.52
N GLY A 206 -4.37 15.46 8.18
CA GLY A 206 -3.40 15.19 7.10
C GLY A 206 -2.06 15.96 7.23
N GLN A 207 -1.53 16.15 8.44
CA GLN A 207 -0.29 16.89 8.67
C GLN A 207 0.95 15.98 8.84
N ASN A 208 2.08 16.44 8.27
CA ASN A 208 3.40 15.81 8.26
C ASN A 208 4.03 15.67 9.66
N ASP A 209 4.66 14.52 9.92
CA ASP A 209 5.36 14.22 11.15
C ASP A 209 6.75 14.89 11.27
N GLN A 210 7.02 15.49 12.43
CA GLN A 210 8.29 15.34 13.13
C GLN A 210 8.03 14.93 14.59
N LYS A 211 8.75 13.88 15.04
CA LYS A 211 8.96 13.40 16.42
C LYS A 211 7.75 12.81 17.17
N ASN A 212 7.67 11.48 17.15
CA ASN A 212 7.62 10.64 18.36
C ASN A 212 7.71 9.16 17.93
N SER A 213 8.82 8.49 18.28
CA SER A 213 9.03 7.07 17.99
C SER A 213 8.41 6.23 19.12
N VAL A 214 7.10 5.98 19.04
CA VAL A 214 6.50 4.87 19.76
C VAL A 214 7.05 3.58 19.13
N ASN A 215 7.65 2.71 19.94
CA ASN A 215 8.17 1.43 19.44
C ASN A 215 7.01 0.44 19.23
N TYR A 216 6.48 0.39 18.01
CA TYR A 216 5.30 -0.40 17.67
C TYR A 216 5.57 -1.92 17.62
N GLN A 217 6.84 -2.36 17.57
CA GLN A 217 7.22 -3.79 17.64
C GLN A 217 6.65 -4.48 18.88
N TYR A 218 6.67 -3.82 20.04
CA TYR A 218 6.14 -4.38 21.29
C TYR A 218 4.61 -4.44 21.35
N ILE A 219 3.92 -3.65 20.51
CA ILE A 219 2.46 -3.54 20.53
C ILE A 219 1.82 -4.53 19.55
N PHE A 220 2.50 -4.82 18.44
CA PHE A 220 2.03 -5.78 17.44
C PHE A 220 2.54 -7.21 17.66
N SER A 221 3.55 -7.43 18.50
CA SER A 221 4.00 -8.78 18.87
C SER A 221 2.85 -9.68 19.40
N PRO A 222 1.96 -9.21 20.32
CA PRO A 222 0.78 -9.98 20.71
C PRO A 222 -0.22 -10.22 19.56
N PHE A 223 -0.40 -9.24 18.66
CA PHE A 223 -1.31 -9.37 17.51
C PHE A 223 -0.79 -10.39 16.49
N LEU A 224 0.52 -10.43 16.25
CA LEU A 224 1.16 -11.45 15.42
C LEU A 224 1.12 -12.82 16.11
N GLN A 225 1.32 -12.88 17.43
CA GLN A 225 1.23 -14.12 18.23
C GLN A 225 -0.18 -14.74 18.23
N MET A 226 -1.24 -13.95 18.12
CA MET A 226 -2.62 -14.47 18.03
C MET A 226 -2.85 -15.39 16.82
N TYR A 227 -1.98 -15.32 15.81
CA TYR A 227 -2.15 -16.04 14.55
C TYR A 227 -0.91 -16.82 14.11
N SER A 228 0.18 -16.82 14.88
CA SER A 228 1.43 -17.53 14.59
C SER A 228 1.46 -18.98 15.12
N GLY A 229 0.32 -19.67 15.09
CA GLY A 229 0.15 -21.04 15.60
C GLY A 229 0.89 -22.10 14.79
#